data_AF-A0A532UYL9-F1
#
_entry.id   AF-A0A532UYL9-F1
#
_cell.length_a   1.000
_cell.length_b   1.000
_cell.length_c   1.000
_cell.angle_alpha   90.00
_cell.angle_beta   90.00
_cell.angle_gamma   90.00
#
_symmetry.space_group_name_H-M   'P 1'
#
loop_
_entity.id
_entity.type
_entity.pdbx_description
1 polymer ?
#
loop_
_entity_poly.entity_id
_entity_poly.type
_entity_poly.pdbx_seq_one_letter_code
_entity_poly.pdbx_strand_id
1 'polypeptide(L)'
;MNTQNSSQQSFLDWIRSLDQEIIDEIHKKQHEAVLNEYKGFEEKFGKGICYICDSELSEFQPDSPCVHWLLAPVGFRKKHFKDVYNRFGFYRIQAFLRWVANTEIHFQNINDLVEEHSGKKKIDLTISFRNLRWSFSCSHTDFKGHGQGLSAVPHYHFQMYVDNKHFIKYRDFHIPFGDEDLFKINIIEDNPDVIGHKFSFGEGMQDLLDSTDSDELIRTAVPSDKDQKGTVHIQTLISSEEGIAWEDVEKLMKEAKDKNVTFASLAHKLGEKTIKLIEPGPAVPQTAERKGGRGSKSKKK
;
A
#
# COMPACT_ATOMS: atom_id res chain seq x y z
N MET A 1 22.45 -21.27 10.05
CA MET A 1 22.52 -19.79 9.98
C MET A 1 23.66 -19.26 9.10
N ASN A 2 24.76 -20.01 8.83
CA ASN A 2 25.87 -19.50 7.98
C ASN A 2 25.66 -19.55 6.45
N THR A 3 24.75 -20.37 5.92
CA THR A 3 24.56 -20.55 4.47
C THR A 3 23.62 -19.52 3.83
N GLN A 4 22.58 -19.06 4.54
CA GLN A 4 21.71 -17.99 4.05
C GLN A 4 22.48 -16.66 3.92
N ASN A 5 23.31 -16.34 4.91
CA ASN A 5 24.11 -15.13 4.93
C ASN A 5 25.18 -15.13 3.80
N SER A 6 25.79 -16.29 3.50
CA SER A 6 26.73 -16.40 2.39
C SER A 6 26.05 -16.27 1.02
N SER A 7 24.82 -16.77 0.88
CA SER A 7 24.05 -16.64 -0.37
C SER A 7 23.60 -15.20 -0.63
N GLN A 8 23.15 -14.48 0.41
CA GLN A 8 22.80 -13.07 0.31
C GLN A 8 24.01 -12.21 -0.06
N GLN A 9 25.15 -12.42 0.60
CA GLN A 9 26.37 -11.69 0.29
C GLN A 9 26.83 -11.96 -1.15
N SER A 10 26.82 -13.21 -1.61
CA SER A 10 27.20 -13.53 -2.98
C SER A 10 26.30 -12.88 -4.03
N PHE A 11 24.99 -12.75 -3.74
CA PHE A 11 24.06 -12.06 -4.61
C PHE A 11 24.31 -10.54 -4.64
N LEU A 12 24.59 -9.93 -3.48
CA LEU A 12 24.96 -8.50 -3.40
C LEU A 12 26.26 -8.19 -4.13
N ASP A 13 27.27 -9.04 -3.97
CA ASP A 13 28.55 -8.88 -4.65
C ASP A 13 28.37 -8.98 -6.17
N TRP A 14 27.50 -9.89 -6.63
CA TRP A 14 27.11 -9.98 -8.03
C TRP A 14 26.42 -8.70 -8.51
N ILE A 15 25.39 -8.20 -7.81
CA ILE A 15 24.69 -6.95 -8.17
C ILE A 15 25.67 -5.78 -8.26
N ARG A 16 26.55 -5.62 -7.27
CA ARG A 16 27.56 -4.54 -7.23
C ARG A 16 28.62 -4.65 -8.31
N SER A 17 28.78 -5.83 -8.92
CA SER A 17 29.72 -6.04 -10.02
C SER A 17 29.15 -5.70 -11.40
N LEU A 18 27.82 -5.50 -11.50
CA LEU A 18 27.18 -5.16 -12.76
C LEU A 18 27.49 -3.71 -13.15
N ASP A 19 27.71 -3.48 -14.44
CA ASP A 19 27.77 -2.14 -14.99
C ASP A 19 26.36 -1.55 -15.18
N GLN A 20 26.31 -0.24 -15.43
CA GLN A 20 25.05 0.48 -15.57
C GLN A 20 24.22 -0.01 -16.78
N GLU A 21 24.87 -0.44 -17.86
CA GLU A 21 24.18 -0.90 -19.08
C GLU A 21 23.41 -2.20 -18.81
N ILE A 22 24.03 -3.15 -18.10
CA ILE A 22 23.38 -4.40 -17.68
C ILE A 22 22.24 -4.10 -16.69
N ILE A 23 22.45 -3.20 -15.73
CA ILE A 23 21.42 -2.79 -14.77
C ILE A 23 20.19 -2.21 -15.51
N ASP A 24 20.41 -1.32 -16.46
CA ASP A 24 19.35 -0.70 -17.25
C ASP A 24 18.61 -1.74 -18.12
N GLU A 25 19.33 -2.71 -18.69
CA GLU A 25 18.71 -3.82 -19.42
C GLU A 25 17.84 -4.71 -18.51
N ILE A 26 18.31 -5.02 -17.30
CA ILE A 26 17.55 -5.77 -16.30
C ILE A 26 16.28 -5.01 -15.92
N HIS A 27 16.39 -3.72 -15.59
CA HIS A 27 15.24 -2.88 -15.25
C HIS A 27 14.23 -2.83 -16.39
N LYS A 28 14.69 -2.66 -17.63
CA LYS A 28 13.82 -2.66 -18.81
C LYS A 28 13.08 -3.99 -18.96
N LYS A 29 13.78 -5.13 -18.88
CA LYS A 29 13.16 -6.46 -18.99
C LYS A 29 12.15 -6.72 -17.87
N GLN A 30 12.47 -6.32 -16.64
CA GLN A 30 11.55 -6.44 -15.50
C GLN A 30 10.31 -5.58 -15.71
N HIS A 31 10.48 -4.32 -16.12
CA HIS A 31 9.37 -3.41 -16.39
C HIS A 31 8.47 -3.93 -17.52
N GLU A 32 9.04 -4.39 -18.63
CA GLU A 32 8.29 -4.98 -19.75
C GLU A 32 7.52 -6.24 -19.34
N ALA A 33 8.14 -7.12 -18.54
CA ALA A 33 7.48 -8.32 -18.02
C ALA A 33 6.27 -7.97 -17.15
N VAL A 34 6.44 -7.04 -16.20
CA VAL A 34 5.36 -6.61 -15.31
C VAL A 34 4.27 -5.86 -16.07
N LEU A 35 4.62 -5.01 -17.04
CA LEU A 35 3.64 -4.32 -17.88
C LEU A 35 2.80 -5.32 -18.69
N ASN A 36 3.42 -6.36 -19.24
CA ASN A 36 2.70 -7.39 -19.98
C ASN A 36 1.78 -8.21 -19.07
N GLU A 37 2.24 -8.56 -17.87
CA GLU A 37 1.39 -9.24 -16.88
C GLU A 37 0.22 -8.36 -16.44
N TYR A 38 0.47 -7.08 -16.15
CA TYR A 38 -0.54 -6.12 -15.72
C TYR A 38 -1.60 -5.88 -16.81
N LYS A 39 -1.21 -5.77 -18.08
CA LYS A 39 -2.17 -5.70 -19.20
C LYS A 39 -3.09 -6.93 -19.24
N GLY A 40 -2.54 -8.12 -19.01
CA GLY A 40 -3.31 -9.35 -18.91
C GLY A 40 -4.26 -9.35 -17.71
N PHE A 41 -3.82 -8.79 -16.58
CA PHE A 41 -4.66 -8.52 -15.42
C PHE A 41 -5.82 -7.58 -15.76
N GLU A 42 -5.54 -6.37 -16.28
CA GLU A 42 -6.57 -5.38 -16.62
C GLU A 42 -7.63 -5.95 -17.57
N GLU A 43 -7.19 -6.63 -18.64
CA GLU A 43 -8.09 -7.19 -19.64
C GLU A 43 -9.04 -8.23 -19.03
N LYS A 44 -8.52 -9.19 -18.25
CA LYS A 44 -9.32 -10.26 -17.67
C LYS A 44 -10.15 -9.76 -16.49
N PHE A 45 -9.56 -8.94 -15.62
CA PHE A 45 -10.26 -8.39 -14.45
C PHE A 45 -11.43 -7.51 -14.87
N GLY A 46 -11.28 -6.69 -15.93
CA GLY A 46 -12.36 -5.90 -16.51
C GLY A 46 -13.51 -6.75 -17.08
N LYS A 47 -13.24 -8.00 -17.44
CA LYS A 47 -14.24 -8.99 -17.89
C LYS A 47 -14.80 -9.84 -16.74
N GLY A 48 -14.42 -9.58 -15.49
CA GLY A 48 -14.84 -10.37 -14.34
C GLY A 48 -14.13 -11.73 -14.23
N ILE A 49 -12.96 -11.88 -14.85
CA ILE A 49 -12.17 -13.12 -14.91
C ILE A 49 -10.86 -12.95 -14.12
N CYS A 50 -10.48 -13.97 -13.35
CA CYS A 50 -9.19 -14.02 -12.67
C CYS A 50 -8.06 -14.27 -13.68
N TYR A 51 -7.08 -13.36 -13.77
CA TYR A 51 -5.96 -13.53 -14.70
C TYR A 51 -5.00 -14.69 -14.37
N ILE A 52 -5.05 -15.20 -13.14
CA ILE A 52 -4.16 -16.26 -12.64
C ILE A 52 -4.73 -17.65 -12.90
N CYS A 53 -6.05 -17.84 -12.72
CA CYS A 53 -6.69 -19.16 -12.83
C CYS A 53 -7.75 -19.27 -13.92
N ASP A 54 -8.01 -18.19 -14.67
CA ASP A 54 -9.00 -18.13 -15.75
C ASP A 54 -10.46 -18.41 -15.35
N SER A 55 -10.73 -18.56 -14.05
CA SER A 55 -12.09 -18.69 -13.51
C SER A 55 -12.75 -17.32 -13.32
N GLU A 56 -14.08 -17.29 -13.22
CA GLU A 56 -14.77 -16.05 -12.87
C GLU A 56 -14.35 -15.57 -11.46
N LEU A 57 -14.26 -14.26 -11.26
CA LEU A 57 -13.92 -13.68 -9.95
C LEU A 57 -14.93 -14.06 -8.85
N SER A 58 -16.18 -14.35 -9.24
CA SER A 58 -17.27 -14.84 -8.38
C SER A 58 -17.20 -16.33 -8.07
N GLU A 59 -16.34 -17.08 -8.75
CA GLU A 59 -16.25 -18.53 -8.63
C GLU A 59 -15.28 -18.96 -7.52
N PHE A 60 -15.64 -20.02 -6.81
CA PHE A 60 -14.82 -20.66 -5.80
C PHE A 60 -14.66 -22.15 -6.11
N GLN A 61 -13.43 -22.58 -6.40
CA GLN A 61 -13.09 -23.97 -6.75
C GLN A 61 -12.13 -24.58 -5.70
N PRO A 62 -12.62 -25.30 -4.68
CA PRO A 62 -11.79 -25.78 -3.56
C PRO A 62 -10.47 -26.46 -3.94
N ASP A 63 -10.46 -27.21 -5.04
CA ASP A 63 -9.31 -27.99 -5.50
C ASP A 63 -8.27 -27.16 -6.26
N SER A 64 -8.55 -25.89 -6.54
CA SER A 64 -7.64 -24.95 -7.21
C SER A 64 -7.53 -23.62 -6.44
N PRO A 65 -6.77 -23.59 -5.32
CA PRO A 65 -6.58 -22.39 -4.51
C PRO A 65 -6.08 -21.20 -5.30
N CYS A 66 -6.78 -20.07 -5.26
CA CYS A 66 -6.38 -18.87 -5.99
C CYS A 66 -6.50 -17.62 -5.11
N VAL A 67 -5.67 -16.62 -5.39
CA VAL A 67 -5.66 -15.35 -4.67
C VAL A 67 -6.94 -14.54 -4.89
N HIS A 68 -7.66 -14.73 -6.01
CA HIS A 68 -8.95 -14.05 -6.24
C HIS A 68 -10.02 -14.42 -5.21
N TRP A 69 -9.84 -15.51 -4.45
CA TRP A 69 -10.74 -15.81 -3.33
C TRP A 69 -10.77 -14.71 -2.27
N LEU A 70 -9.73 -13.88 -2.21
CA LEU A 70 -9.73 -12.70 -1.35
C LEU A 70 -10.72 -11.62 -1.81
N LEU A 71 -11.34 -11.77 -2.99
CA LEU A 71 -12.51 -10.99 -3.43
C LEU A 71 -13.84 -11.52 -2.86
N ALA A 72 -13.78 -12.52 -1.97
CA ALA A 72 -14.92 -13.13 -1.29
C ALA A 72 -16.00 -13.73 -2.22
N PRO A 73 -15.65 -14.61 -3.19
CA PRO A 73 -16.64 -15.35 -3.96
C PRO A 73 -17.51 -16.23 -3.05
N VAL A 74 -18.72 -16.55 -3.51
CA VAL A 74 -19.66 -17.38 -2.75
C VAL A 74 -19.03 -18.74 -2.47
N GLY A 75 -19.00 -19.13 -1.20
CA GLY A 75 -18.40 -20.40 -0.76
C GLY A 75 -17.00 -20.27 -0.19
N PHE A 76 -16.27 -19.17 -0.46
CA PHE A 76 -15.04 -18.88 0.25
C PHE A 76 -15.32 -18.70 1.74
N ARG A 77 -14.47 -19.29 2.59
CA ARG A 77 -14.57 -19.27 4.04
C ARG A 77 -13.18 -19.09 4.60
N LYS A 78 -13.08 -18.50 5.81
CA LYS A 78 -11.78 -18.29 6.49
C LYS A 78 -10.86 -19.52 6.51
N LYS A 79 -11.42 -20.74 6.61
CA LYS A 79 -10.63 -21.99 6.66
C LYS A 79 -9.84 -22.25 5.37
N HIS A 80 -10.31 -21.75 4.23
CA HIS A 80 -9.66 -21.92 2.91
C HIS A 80 -8.53 -20.92 2.70
N PHE A 81 -8.40 -19.89 3.55
CA PHE A 81 -7.35 -18.88 3.40
C PHE A 81 -5.93 -19.49 3.52
N LYS A 82 -5.80 -20.59 4.28
CA LYS A 82 -4.55 -21.36 4.35
C LYS A 82 -4.06 -21.84 3.01
N ASP A 83 -4.96 -22.28 2.15
CA ASP A 83 -4.60 -22.80 0.84
C ASP A 83 -4.13 -21.67 -0.10
N VAL A 84 -4.65 -20.45 0.11
CA VAL A 84 -4.20 -19.25 -0.61
C VAL A 84 -2.79 -18.85 -0.17
N TYR A 85 -2.56 -18.62 1.13
CA TYR A 85 -1.26 -18.10 1.56
C TYR A 85 -0.12 -19.11 1.37
N ASN A 86 -0.41 -20.42 1.42
CA ASN A 86 0.58 -21.46 1.13
C ASN A 86 1.00 -21.48 -0.34
N ARG A 87 0.13 -21.06 -1.27
CA ARG A 87 0.41 -21.08 -2.72
C ARG A 87 1.09 -19.81 -3.22
N PHE A 88 0.73 -18.64 -2.68
CA PHE A 88 1.15 -17.35 -3.24
C PHE A 88 2.19 -16.59 -2.40
N GLY A 89 2.33 -16.87 -1.10
CA GLY A 89 3.26 -16.11 -0.25
C GLY A 89 2.86 -14.64 -0.07
N PHE A 90 3.66 -13.90 0.69
CA PHE A 90 3.32 -12.55 1.12
C PHE A 90 3.32 -11.54 -0.05
N TYR A 91 4.40 -11.48 -0.83
CA TYR A 91 4.52 -10.46 -1.89
C TYR A 91 3.50 -10.64 -3.01
N ARG A 92 3.21 -11.88 -3.45
CA ARG A 92 2.27 -12.11 -4.55
C ARG A 92 0.82 -11.85 -4.13
N ILE A 93 0.46 -12.16 -2.88
CA ILE A 93 -0.85 -11.78 -2.34
C ILE A 93 -0.98 -10.25 -2.35
N GLN A 94 0.03 -9.52 -1.87
CA GLN A 94 -0.01 -8.06 -1.87
C GLN A 94 -0.09 -7.48 -3.28
N ALA A 95 0.74 -7.95 -4.21
CA ALA A 95 0.74 -7.46 -5.59
C ALA A 95 -0.66 -7.57 -6.22
N PHE A 96 -1.31 -8.74 -6.06
CA PHE A 96 -2.68 -8.94 -6.54
C PHE A 96 -3.68 -7.95 -5.93
N LEU A 97 -3.68 -7.81 -4.59
CA LEU A 97 -4.64 -6.94 -3.91
C LEU A 97 -4.42 -5.46 -4.23
N ARG A 98 -3.16 -5.04 -4.40
CA ARG A 98 -2.80 -3.68 -4.80
C ARG A 98 -3.27 -3.37 -6.21
N TRP A 99 -3.07 -4.28 -7.17
CA TRP A 99 -3.61 -4.13 -8.53
C TRP A 99 -5.13 -4.01 -8.53
N VAL A 100 -5.82 -4.86 -7.77
CA VAL A 100 -7.28 -4.79 -7.60
C VAL A 100 -7.72 -3.41 -7.08
N ALA A 101 -7.08 -2.92 -6.01
CA ALA A 101 -7.42 -1.64 -5.39
C ALA A 101 -7.21 -0.45 -6.34
N ASN A 102 -6.16 -0.50 -7.15
CA ASN A 102 -5.81 0.53 -8.12
C ASN A 102 -6.68 0.52 -9.38
N THR A 103 -7.57 -0.48 -9.58
CA THR A 103 -8.55 -0.45 -10.69
C THR A 103 -9.65 0.59 -10.52
N GLU A 104 -9.89 1.10 -9.30
CA GLU A 104 -10.91 2.13 -9.05
C GLU A 104 -10.30 3.53 -9.10
N ILE A 105 -9.39 3.83 -8.16
CA ILE A 105 -8.70 5.11 -8.05
C ILE A 105 -7.27 4.83 -7.61
N HIS A 106 -6.30 5.26 -8.42
CA HIS A 106 -4.88 5.02 -8.20
C HIS A 106 -4.41 5.65 -6.87
N PHE A 107 -3.54 4.92 -6.13
CA PHE A 107 -2.98 5.24 -4.81
C PHE A 107 -3.99 5.31 -3.64
N GLN A 108 -5.20 5.82 -3.88
CA GLN A 108 -6.17 6.18 -2.84
C GLN A 108 -6.55 5.02 -1.93
N ASN A 109 -6.69 3.84 -2.50
CA ASN A 109 -7.20 2.66 -1.81
C ASN A 109 -6.13 1.87 -1.06
N ILE A 110 -4.90 2.37 -0.97
CA ILE A 110 -3.76 1.66 -0.38
C ILE A 110 -3.06 2.60 0.61
N ASN A 111 -3.14 2.27 1.89
CA ASN A 111 -2.42 2.95 2.96
C ASN A 111 -1.27 2.08 3.45
N ASP A 112 -0.06 2.47 3.08
CA ASP A 112 1.22 1.87 3.43
C ASP A 112 2.23 2.87 4.01
N LEU A 113 1.72 3.98 4.56
CA LEU A 113 2.55 5.04 5.11
C LEU A 113 3.33 4.62 6.33
N VAL A 114 4.65 4.73 6.23
CA VAL A 114 5.58 4.39 7.31
C VAL A 114 5.38 5.28 8.53
N GLU A 115 4.97 6.54 8.35
CA GLU A 115 4.74 7.50 9.43
C GLU A 115 3.49 7.16 10.26
N GLU A 116 2.49 6.49 9.67
CA GLU A 116 1.32 6.01 10.41
C GLU A 116 1.66 4.76 11.24
N HIS A 117 2.84 4.14 11.01
CA HIS A 117 3.30 3.02 11.80
C HIS A 117 3.82 3.54 13.15
N SER A 118 3.34 2.95 14.24
CA SER A 118 3.78 3.27 15.61
C SER A 118 5.26 2.97 15.94
N GLY A 119 6.12 2.75 14.94
CA GLY A 119 7.53 2.33 15.05
C GLY A 119 7.74 0.91 15.61
N LYS A 120 6.66 0.25 16.06
CA LYS A 120 6.68 -1.12 16.61
C LYS A 120 6.41 -2.19 15.56
N LYS A 121 5.95 -1.76 14.39
CA LYS A 121 5.57 -2.62 13.27
C LYS A 121 6.61 -2.50 12.19
N LYS A 122 7.05 -3.66 11.71
CA LYS A 122 7.87 -3.79 10.52
C LYS A 122 7.02 -3.69 9.25
N ILE A 123 5.80 -4.21 9.32
CA ILE A 123 4.81 -4.14 8.24
C ILE A 123 3.49 -3.65 8.85
N ASP A 124 2.95 -2.59 8.28
CA ASP A 124 1.54 -2.19 8.39
C ASP A 124 1.10 -1.82 6.97
N LEU A 125 -0.06 -2.31 6.57
CA LEU A 125 -0.61 -2.02 5.26
C LEU A 125 -2.11 -2.25 5.33
N THR A 126 -2.90 -1.32 4.81
CA THR A 126 -4.34 -1.51 4.62
C THR A 126 -4.73 -1.18 3.19
N ILE A 127 -5.43 -2.10 2.55
CA ILE A 127 -5.92 -2.00 1.17
C ILE A 127 -7.45 -2.09 1.20
N SER A 128 -8.15 -1.20 0.49
CA SER A 128 -9.60 -1.26 0.30
C SER A 128 -9.97 -1.49 -1.16
N PHE A 129 -11.12 -2.12 -1.39
CA PHE A 129 -11.74 -2.23 -2.72
C PHE A 129 -13.22 -2.51 -2.54
N ARG A 130 -14.10 -1.61 -3.00
CA ARG A 130 -15.55 -1.72 -2.80
C ARG A 130 -15.93 -1.98 -1.33
N ASN A 131 -16.55 -3.11 -1.04
CA ASN A 131 -16.98 -3.56 0.29
C ASN A 131 -15.91 -4.38 1.03
N LEU A 132 -14.71 -4.51 0.45
CA LEU A 132 -13.61 -5.30 0.97
C LEU A 132 -12.53 -4.41 1.57
N ARG A 133 -11.90 -4.91 2.63
CA ARG A 133 -10.68 -4.32 3.19
C ARG A 133 -9.77 -5.40 3.70
N TRP A 134 -8.50 -5.34 3.31
CA TRP A 134 -7.45 -6.24 3.73
C TRP A 134 -6.39 -5.46 4.50
N SER A 135 -5.89 -6.04 5.58
CA SER A 135 -4.80 -5.44 6.34
C SER A 135 -3.74 -6.46 6.70
N PHE A 136 -2.49 -6.06 6.56
CA PHE A 136 -1.30 -6.84 6.89
C PHE A 136 -0.61 -6.19 8.06
N SER A 137 -0.17 -7.00 9.02
CA SER A 137 0.59 -6.49 10.17
C SER A 137 1.67 -7.48 10.58
N CYS A 138 2.89 -6.98 10.77
CA CYS A 138 4.02 -7.72 11.32
C CYS A 138 4.76 -6.81 12.29
N SER A 139 4.82 -7.17 13.58
CA SER A 139 5.69 -6.49 14.54
C SER A 139 7.14 -6.96 14.40
N HIS A 140 8.09 -6.22 14.97
CA HIS A 140 9.48 -6.71 15.02
C HIS A 140 9.62 -8.04 15.78
N THR A 141 8.74 -8.33 16.74
CA THR A 141 8.72 -9.62 17.44
C THR A 141 8.13 -10.73 16.58
N ASP A 142 7.10 -10.43 15.78
CA ASP A 142 6.52 -11.41 14.85
C ASP A 142 7.52 -11.76 13.75
N PHE A 143 8.27 -10.77 13.26
CA PHE A 143 9.31 -10.96 12.24
C PHE A 143 10.49 -11.82 12.73
N LYS A 144 10.82 -11.76 14.02
CA LYS A 144 11.85 -12.65 14.61
C LYS A 144 11.33 -14.05 14.90
N GLY A 145 10.01 -14.22 14.93
CA GLY A 145 9.36 -15.39 15.51
C GLY A 145 9.32 -15.33 17.05
N HIS A 146 8.22 -15.83 17.61
CA HIS A 146 7.98 -15.88 19.05
C HIS A 146 7.09 -17.07 19.47
N GLY A 147 7.18 -17.54 20.70
CA GLY A 147 6.27 -18.58 21.20
C GLY A 147 6.53 -19.97 20.59
N GLN A 148 5.47 -20.67 20.18
CA GLN A 148 5.50 -22.08 19.74
C GLN A 148 4.71 -22.29 18.44
N GLY A 149 5.04 -23.35 17.68
CA GLY A 149 4.36 -23.68 16.43
C GLY A 149 4.59 -22.62 15.35
N LEU A 150 3.54 -22.23 14.62
CA LEU A 150 3.64 -21.25 13.53
C LEU A 150 4.04 -19.84 13.98
N SER A 151 3.85 -19.50 15.26
CA SER A 151 4.33 -18.20 15.75
C SER A 151 5.84 -18.20 15.99
N ALA A 152 6.47 -19.37 16.20
CA ALA A 152 7.88 -19.48 16.56
C ALA A 152 8.84 -19.13 15.40
N VAL A 153 8.32 -19.09 14.18
CA VAL A 153 9.03 -18.65 12.98
C VAL A 153 8.59 -17.24 12.59
N PRO A 154 9.39 -16.51 11.80
CA PRO A 154 8.99 -15.23 11.21
C PRO A 154 7.60 -15.33 10.55
N HIS A 155 6.67 -14.48 10.98
CA HIS A 155 5.30 -14.51 10.48
C HIS A 155 4.66 -13.12 10.46
N TYR A 156 3.54 -13.02 9.75
CA TYR A 156 2.67 -11.85 9.76
C TYR A 156 1.23 -12.25 10.08
N HIS A 157 0.43 -11.24 10.38
CA HIS A 157 -1.00 -11.34 10.58
C HIS A 157 -1.74 -10.71 9.41
N PHE A 158 -2.89 -11.30 9.08
CA PHE A 158 -3.79 -10.81 8.05
C PHE A 158 -5.18 -10.59 8.64
N GLN A 159 -5.85 -9.53 8.19
CA GLN A 159 -7.22 -9.22 8.52
C GLN A 159 -7.99 -8.92 7.24
N MET A 160 -9.24 -9.38 7.18
CA MET A 160 -10.12 -9.13 6.05
C MET A 160 -11.51 -8.74 6.57
N TYR A 161 -12.06 -7.67 6.00
CA TYR A 161 -13.46 -7.29 6.14
C TYR A 161 -14.21 -7.53 4.83
N VAL A 162 -15.47 -7.91 4.98
CA VAL A 162 -16.48 -7.93 3.92
C VAL A 162 -17.70 -7.21 4.46
N ASP A 163 -18.20 -6.19 3.76
CA ASP A 163 -19.32 -5.36 4.20
C ASP A 163 -19.13 -4.79 5.62
N ASN A 164 -17.92 -4.27 5.90
CA ASN A 164 -17.51 -3.75 7.22
C ASN A 164 -17.60 -4.77 8.37
N LYS A 165 -17.77 -6.07 8.09
CA LYS A 165 -17.75 -7.15 9.09
C LYS A 165 -16.47 -7.96 8.97
N HIS A 166 -15.91 -8.36 10.12
CA HIS A 166 -14.72 -9.21 10.13
C HIS A 166 -15.02 -10.56 9.49
N PHE A 167 -14.32 -10.83 8.39
CA PHE A 167 -14.27 -12.14 7.74
C PHE A 167 -13.07 -12.96 8.24
N ILE A 168 -11.90 -12.33 8.31
CA ILE A 168 -10.68 -12.85 8.94
C ILE A 168 -10.15 -11.80 9.93
N LYS A 169 -9.72 -12.22 11.12
CA LYS A 169 -9.12 -11.36 12.15
C LYS A 169 -7.62 -11.63 12.24
N TYR A 170 -6.83 -10.63 12.64
CA TYR A 170 -5.38 -10.79 12.86
C TYR A 170 -5.01 -11.99 13.73
N ARG A 171 -5.81 -12.29 14.76
CA ARG A 171 -5.55 -13.41 15.68
C ARG A 171 -5.86 -14.79 15.10
N ASP A 172 -6.53 -14.85 13.94
CA ASP A 172 -6.98 -16.12 13.38
C ASP A 172 -5.80 -16.90 12.77
N PHE A 173 -4.75 -16.21 12.30
CA PHE A 173 -3.60 -16.83 11.65
C PHE A 173 -2.27 -16.18 12.07
N HIS A 174 -1.25 -17.02 12.25
CA HIS A 174 0.16 -16.65 12.20
C HIS A 174 0.68 -17.19 10.88
N ILE A 175 0.85 -16.32 9.88
CA ILE A 175 1.15 -16.73 8.51
C ILE A 175 2.66 -16.68 8.35
N PRO A 176 3.34 -17.83 8.20
CA PRO A 176 4.78 -17.84 8.05
C PRO A 176 5.15 -17.15 6.74
N PHE A 177 6.24 -16.38 6.75
CA PHE A 177 6.83 -15.91 5.50
C PHE A 177 7.47 -17.09 4.76
N GLY A 178 7.36 -17.09 3.42
CA GLY A 178 8.15 -18.01 2.60
C GLY A 178 9.62 -17.64 2.58
N ASP A 179 10.49 -18.56 2.16
CA ASP A 179 11.93 -18.32 2.08
C ASP A 179 12.25 -17.15 1.12
N GLU A 180 11.54 -17.06 0.00
CA GLU A 180 11.66 -15.94 -0.95
C GLU A 180 11.21 -14.61 -0.35
N ASP A 181 10.10 -14.61 0.40
CA ASP A 181 9.61 -13.41 1.08
C ASP A 181 10.64 -12.91 2.10
N LEU A 182 11.20 -13.82 2.91
CA LEU A 182 12.23 -13.49 3.91
C LEU A 182 13.52 -13.00 3.27
N PHE A 183 13.99 -13.68 2.21
CA PHE A 183 15.18 -13.25 1.47
C PHE A 183 15.01 -11.82 0.97
N LYS A 184 13.87 -11.53 0.33
CA LYS A 184 13.58 -10.22 -0.25
C LYS A 184 13.39 -9.14 0.82
N ILE A 185 12.67 -9.41 1.91
CA ILE A 185 12.51 -8.45 3.01
C ILE A 185 13.88 -8.08 3.61
N ASN A 186 14.70 -9.08 3.96
CA ASN A 186 15.98 -8.85 4.61
C ASN A 186 16.95 -8.12 3.67
N ILE A 187 17.04 -8.52 2.40
CA ILE A 187 18.04 -7.93 1.50
C ILE A 187 17.76 -6.46 1.18
N ILE A 188 16.49 -6.08 1.05
CA ILE A 188 16.06 -4.69 0.81
C ILE A 188 16.32 -3.85 2.06
N GLU A 189 15.98 -4.34 3.24
CA GLU A 189 16.17 -3.59 4.49
C GLU A 189 17.65 -3.38 4.82
N ASP A 190 18.49 -4.39 4.56
CA ASP A 190 19.92 -4.32 4.85
C ASP A 190 20.71 -3.53 3.76
N ASN A 191 20.14 -3.37 2.55
CA ASN A 191 20.81 -2.72 1.41
C ASN A 191 19.84 -1.87 0.55
N PRO A 192 19.13 -0.88 1.14
CA PRO A 192 18.09 -0.12 0.45
C PRO A 192 18.62 0.80 -0.66
N ASP A 193 19.91 1.14 -0.62
CA ASP A 193 20.64 1.91 -1.62
C ASP A 193 21.01 1.09 -2.87
N VAL A 194 21.00 -0.24 -2.76
CA VAL A 194 21.39 -1.16 -3.84
C VAL A 194 20.16 -1.84 -4.44
N ILE A 195 19.22 -2.28 -3.61
CA ILE A 195 18.05 -3.05 -4.04
C ILE A 195 16.79 -2.42 -3.47
N GLY A 196 15.89 -2.04 -4.36
CA GLY A 196 14.53 -1.62 -4.02
C GLY A 196 13.49 -2.66 -4.43
N HIS A 197 12.29 -2.55 -3.85
CA HIS A 197 11.10 -3.18 -4.39
C HIS A 197 10.03 -2.14 -4.64
N LYS A 198 9.45 -2.17 -5.84
CA LYS A 198 8.24 -1.44 -6.19
C LYS A 198 7.12 -2.40 -6.52
N PHE A 199 5.91 -2.07 -6.09
CA PHE A 199 4.70 -2.72 -6.58
C PHE A 199 4.24 -1.97 -7.83
N SER A 200 4.89 -2.17 -8.98
CA SER A 200 4.51 -1.48 -10.22
C SER A 200 3.04 -1.73 -10.57
N PHE A 201 2.30 -0.65 -10.86
CA PHE A 201 0.83 -0.61 -11.03
C PHE A 201 0.02 -0.90 -9.76
N GLY A 202 0.69 -1.18 -8.65
CA GLY A 202 0.15 -1.43 -7.31
C GLY A 202 0.64 -0.41 -6.27
N GLU A 203 1.04 0.77 -6.74
CA GLU A 203 1.58 1.85 -5.94
C GLU A 203 0.56 2.33 -4.89
N GLY A 204 1.06 2.60 -3.68
CA GLY A 204 0.27 3.09 -2.54
C GLY A 204 0.49 4.56 -2.22
N MET A 205 0.01 4.96 -1.05
CA MET A 205 0.16 6.33 -0.55
C MET A 205 1.63 6.71 -0.30
N GLN A 206 2.46 5.77 0.20
CA GLN A 206 3.89 6.03 0.36
C GLN A 206 4.54 6.33 -0.99
N ASP A 207 4.24 5.53 -2.01
CA ASP A 207 4.78 5.74 -3.36
C ASP A 207 4.38 7.11 -3.93
N LEU A 208 3.13 7.55 -3.72
CA LEU A 208 2.65 8.86 -4.17
C LEU A 208 3.46 10.01 -3.53
N LEU A 209 3.68 9.94 -2.21
CA LEU A 209 4.38 10.99 -1.46
C LEU A 209 5.90 10.98 -1.69
N ASP A 210 6.49 9.81 -1.94
CA ASP A 210 7.93 9.68 -2.19
C ASP A 210 8.32 10.02 -3.63
N SER A 211 7.45 9.73 -4.60
CA SER A 211 7.79 9.84 -6.03
C SER A 211 7.48 11.20 -6.66
N THR A 212 6.64 12.02 -6.01
CA THR A 212 6.20 13.29 -6.58
C THR A 212 6.75 14.45 -5.77
N ASP A 213 7.40 15.40 -6.45
CA ASP A 213 7.74 16.67 -5.81
C ASP A 213 6.47 17.33 -5.26
N SER A 214 6.53 17.82 -4.03
CA SER A 214 5.35 18.37 -3.35
C SER A 214 4.69 19.54 -4.11
N ASP A 215 5.47 20.37 -4.83
CA ASP A 215 4.92 21.43 -5.65
C ASP A 215 4.36 20.89 -6.97
N GLU A 216 4.95 19.84 -7.54
CA GLU A 216 4.36 19.13 -8.68
C GLU A 216 3.00 18.53 -8.32
N LEU A 217 2.90 17.81 -7.20
CA LEU A 217 1.65 17.22 -6.71
C LEU A 217 0.56 18.29 -6.57
N ILE A 218 0.90 19.44 -6.00
CA ILE A 218 -0.04 20.55 -5.80
C ILE A 218 -0.46 21.19 -7.11
N ARG A 219 0.46 21.28 -8.09
CA ARG A 219 0.17 21.82 -9.42
C ARG A 219 -0.72 20.91 -10.25
N THR A 220 -0.56 19.60 -10.13
CA THR A 220 -1.35 18.61 -10.88
C THR A 220 -2.63 18.21 -10.16
N ALA A 221 -2.74 18.50 -8.85
CA ALA A 221 -3.93 18.23 -8.08
C ALA A 221 -5.12 19.06 -8.56
N VAL A 222 -6.29 18.40 -8.59
CA VAL A 222 -7.58 19.03 -8.81
C VAL A 222 -8.43 18.92 -7.55
N PRO A 223 -9.30 19.91 -7.26
CA PRO A 223 -10.24 19.80 -6.15
C PRO A 223 -11.15 18.58 -6.34
N SER A 224 -11.42 17.82 -5.28
CA SER A 224 -12.43 16.76 -5.34
C SER A 224 -13.84 17.35 -5.34
N ASP A 225 -14.77 16.70 -6.04
CA ASP A 225 -16.18 17.03 -5.95
C ASP A 225 -16.70 16.82 -4.52
N LYS A 226 -17.79 17.51 -4.14
CA LYS A 226 -18.38 17.38 -2.80
C LYS A 226 -18.75 15.94 -2.43
N ASP A 227 -19.07 15.11 -3.42
CA ASP A 227 -19.49 13.73 -3.25
C ASP A 227 -18.32 12.73 -3.35
N GLN A 228 -17.12 13.20 -3.72
CA GLN A 228 -15.91 12.39 -3.79
C GLN A 228 -14.91 12.82 -2.72
N LYS A 229 -14.39 11.85 -2.00
CA LYS A 229 -13.29 12.10 -1.06
C LYS A 229 -11.98 12.14 -1.85
N GLY A 230 -11.22 13.22 -1.70
CA GLY A 230 -9.91 13.35 -2.33
C GLY A 230 -8.90 12.32 -1.83
N THR A 231 -7.93 11.99 -2.69
CA THR A 231 -6.79 11.09 -2.37
C THR A 231 -5.82 11.72 -1.39
N VAL A 232 -5.63 13.04 -1.47
CA VAL A 232 -4.79 13.83 -0.58
C VAL A 232 -5.60 14.95 0.06
N HIS A 233 -5.20 15.37 1.25
CA HIS A 233 -5.62 16.59 1.89
C HIS A 233 -4.47 17.60 1.80
N ILE A 234 -4.75 18.80 1.28
CA ILE A 234 -3.75 19.87 1.16
C ILE A 234 -4.15 21.01 2.08
N GLN A 235 -3.39 21.19 3.17
CA GLN A 235 -3.54 22.33 4.06
C GLN A 235 -2.57 23.44 3.64
N THR A 236 -3.08 24.66 3.53
CA THR A 236 -2.26 25.84 3.17
C THR A 236 -2.25 26.83 4.32
N LEU A 237 -1.07 27.19 4.79
CA LEU A 237 -0.83 28.24 5.77
C LEU A 237 -0.18 29.42 5.07
N ILE A 238 -0.79 30.59 5.19
CA ILE A 238 -0.30 31.83 4.56
C ILE A 238 0.02 32.82 5.67
N SER A 239 1.22 33.38 5.63
CA SER A 239 1.69 34.43 6.54
C SER A 239 1.96 35.71 5.76
N SER A 240 1.52 36.82 6.31
CA SER A 240 1.74 38.18 5.80
C SER A 240 1.98 39.11 6.98
N GLU A 241 3.00 39.96 6.91
CA GLU A 241 3.29 40.95 7.97
C GLU A 241 2.20 42.03 8.04
N GLU A 242 1.64 42.43 6.90
CA GLU A 242 0.58 43.45 6.80
C GLU A 242 -0.84 42.87 6.98
N GLY A 243 -0.94 41.55 7.17
CA GLY A 243 -2.20 40.82 7.13
C GLY A 243 -2.66 40.49 5.70
N ILE A 244 -3.78 39.78 5.59
CA ILE A 244 -4.37 39.38 4.30
C ILE A 244 -5.84 39.81 4.34
N ALA A 245 -6.25 40.64 3.37
CA ALA A 245 -7.65 41.04 3.25
C ALA A 245 -8.52 39.84 2.85
N TRP A 246 -9.69 39.72 3.46
CA TRP A 246 -10.60 38.60 3.18
C TRP A 246 -11.09 38.62 1.72
N GLU A 247 -11.28 39.80 1.15
CA GLU A 247 -11.70 40.00 -0.24
C GLU A 247 -10.69 39.41 -1.24
N ASP A 248 -9.39 39.47 -0.94
CA ASP A 248 -8.36 38.86 -1.76
C ASP A 248 -8.40 37.33 -1.66
N VAL A 249 -8.66 36.79 -0.47
CA VAL A 249 -8.86 35.35 -0.27
C VAL A 249 -10.07 34.86 -1.07
N GLU A 250 -11.21 35.54 -0.98
CA GLU A 250 -12.43 35.19 -1.74
C GLU A 250 -12.19 35.24 -3.25
N LYS A 251 -11.50 36.28 -3.73
CA LYS A 251 -11.12 36.41 -5.14
C LYS A 251 -10.26 35.24 -5.60
N LEU A 252 -9.29 34.83 -4.78
CA LEU A 252 -8.43 33.69 -5.10
C LEU A 252 -9.19 32.37 -5.08
N MET A 253 -10.10 32.16 -4.11
CA MET A 253 -10.97 30.98 -4.06
C MET A 253 -11.85 30.86 -5.30
N LYS A 254 -12.39 31.99 -5.77
CA LYS A 254 -13.16 32.05 -7.01
C LYS A 254 -12.29 31.72 -8.22
N GLU A 255 -11.10 32.32 -8.31
CA GLU A 255 -10.16 32.03 -9.40
C GLU A 255 -9.77 30.55 -9.45
N ALA A 256 -9.48 29.93 -8.29
CA ALA A 256 -9.14 28.52 -8.19
C ALA A 256 -10.28 27.63 -8.70
N LYS A 257 -11.52 27.96 -8.30
CA LYS A 257 -12.72 27.26 -8.77
C LYS A 257 -12.94 27.40 -10.27
N ASP A 258 -12.82 28.62 -10.81
CA ASP A 258 -13.03 28.90 -12.24
C ASP A 258 -11.98 28.20 -13.12
N LYS A 259 -10.76 28.00 -12.60
CA LYS A 259 -9.67 27.29 -13.28
C LYS A 259 -9.63 25.78 -13.01
N ASN A 260 -10.50 25.27 -12.13
CA ASN A 260 -10.47 23.90 -11.65
C ASN A 260 -9.10 23.45 -11.09
N VAL A 261 -8.48 24.30 -10.28
CA VAL A 261 -7.20 24.04 -9.59
C VAL A 261 -7.37 24.16 -8.08
N THR A 262 -6.44 23.60 -7.31
CA THR A 262 -6.46 23.74 -5.85
C THR A 262 -6.17 25.18 -5.44
N PHE A 263 -6.77 25.63 -4.33
CA PHE A 263 -6.42 26.92 -3.71
C PHE A 263 -4.91 27.01 -3.39
N ALA A 264 -4.32 25.90 -2.92
CA ALA A 264 -2.90 25.78 -2.60
C ALA A 264 -1.98 26.12 -3.80
N SER A 265 -2.38 25.79 -5.03
CA SER A 265 -1.61 26.13 -6.23
C SER A 265 -1.50 27.64 -6.48
N LEU A 266 -2.49 28.41 -6.03
CA LEU A 266 -2.56 29.86 -6.21
C LEU A 266 -2.19 30.67 -4.96
N ALA A 267 -1.98 30.02 -3.83
CA ALA A 267 -1.81 30.67 -2.52
C ALA A 267 -0.61 31.63 -2.42
N HIS A 268 0.40 31.44 -3.28
CA HIS A 268 1.55 32.34 -3.42
C HIS A 268 1.17 33.79 -3.76
N LYS A 269 -0.08 34.05 -4.19
CA LYS A 269 -0.57 35.40 -4.49
C LYS A 269 -1.04 36.19 -3.26
N LEU A 270 -1.20 35.57 -2.09
CA LEU A 270 -1.86 36.18 -0.92
C LEU A 270 -0.92 36.59 0.22
N GLY A 271 0.35 36.17 0.20
CA GLY A 271 1.27 36.50 1.27
C GLY A 271 2.71 36.18 0.91
N GLU A 272 3.62 36.74 1.69
CA GLU A 272 5.07 36.63 1.46
C GLU A 272 5.58 35.21 1.69
N LYS A 273 4.94 34.48 2.63
CA LYS A 273 5.32 33.11 2.96
C LYS A 273 4.10 32.20 2.96
N THR A 274 4.17 31.16 2.13
CA THR A 274 3.18 30.09 2.06
C THR A 274 3.82 28.77 2.48
N ILE A 275 3.19 28.04 3.40
CA ILE A 275 3.53 26.67 3.76
C ILE A 275 2.38 25.78 3.29
N LYS A 276 2.71 24.68 2.62
CA LYS A 276 1.73 23.71 2.14
C LYS A 276 2.05 22.36 2.79
N LEU A 277 1.06 21.76 3.43
CA LEU A 277 1.15 20.45 4.07
C LEU A 277 0.27 19.50 3.26
N ILE A 278 0.82 18.35 2.88
CA ILE A 278 0.15 17.32 2.11
C ILE A 278 0.02 16.10 3.01
N GLU A 279 -1.21 15.63 3.21
CA GLU A 279 -1.54 14.49 4.06
C GLU A 279 -2.45 13.52 3.29
N PRO A 280 -2.59 12.27 3.74
CA PRO A 280 -3.60 11.36 3.23
C PRO A 280 -4.99 11.96 3.26
N GLY A 281 -5.71 11.85 2.15
CA GLY A 281 -7.09 12.29 2.07
C GLY A 281 -8.03 11.38 2.86
N PRO A 282 -9.26 11.84 3.16
CA PRO A 282 -10.23 11.10 3.97
C PRO A 282 -10.78 9.82 3.29
N ALA A 283 -10.45 9.60 2.01
CA ALA A 283 -10.73 8.36 1.28
C ALA A 283 -9.74 7.24 1.62
N VAL A 284 -8.52 7.61 2.00
CA VAL A 284 -7.42 6.66 2.25
C VAL A 284 -7.81 5.77 3.42
N PRO A 285 -7.74 4.44 3.27
CA PRO A 285 -8.20 3.55 4.31
C PRO A 285 -7.35 3.71 5.57
N GLN A 286 -8.01 3.91 6.69
CA GLN A 286 -7.33 4.01 7.98
C GLN A 286 -6.65 2.69 8.34
N THR A 287 -5.43 2.80 8.87
CA THR A 287 -4.67 1.66 9.37
C THR A 287 -5.49 0.86 10.39
N ALA A 288 -5.63 -0.45 10.16
CA ALA A 288 -6.40 -1.30 11.06
C ALA A 288 -5.67 -1.54 12.38
N GLU A 289 -6.10 -0.86 13.45
CA GLU A 289 -5.56 -1.07 14.79
C GLU A 289 -5.90 -2.46 15.34
N ARG A 290 -4.89 -3.11 15.94
CA ARG A 290 -5.07 -4.35 16.69
C ARG A 290 -5.71 -4.00 18.05
N LYS A 291 -7.03 -3.93 18.13
CA LYS A 291 -7.76 -3.79 19.41
C LYS A 291 -7.57 -5.07 20.25
N GLY A 292 -6.48 -5.13 21.01
CA GLY A 292 -6.11 -6.33 21.78
C GLY A 292 -5.03 -6.13 22.84
N GLY A 293 -4.62 -4.90 23.14
CA GLY A 293 -3.74 -4.63 24.28
C GLY A 293 -4.52 -4.74 25.60
N ARG A 294 -4.10 -5.63 26.50
CA ARG A 294 -4.59 -5.76 27.89
C ARG A 294 -4.32 -4.52 28.78
N GLY A 295 -4.05 -3.35 28.19
CA GLY A 295 -3.57 -2.16 28.87
C GLY A 295 -4.50 -0.93 28.86
N SER A 296 -5.58 -0.88 28.08
CA SER A 296 -6.45 0.30 28.08
C SER A 296 -7.56 0.22 29.14
N LYS A 297 -7.16 0.10 30.41
CA LYS A 297 -7.97 0.56 31.54
C LYS A 297 -7.14 1.55 32.33
N SER A 298 -7.46 2.83 32.13
CA SER A 298 -6.96 4.07 32.77
C SER A 298 -6.34 4.98 31.68
N LYS A 299 -6.77 6.22 31.49
CA LYS A 299 -7.34 7.20 32.43
C LYS A 299 -8.49 7.95 31.76
N LYS A 300 -9.68 7.87 32.35
CA LYS A 300 -10.61 9.01 32.41
C LYS A 300 -10.32 9.70 33.73
N LYS A 301 -9.71 10.88 33.68
CA LYS A 301 -9.92 11.99 34.60
C LYS A 301 -9.79 13.25 33.78
#